data_AF-A0A2D5S5S7-F1
#
_entry.id   AF-A0A2D5S5S7-F1
#
_cell.length_a   1.000
_cell.length_b   1.000
_cell.length_c   1.000
_cell.angle_alpha   90.00
_cell.angle_beta   90.00
_cell.angle_gamma   90.00
#
_symmetry.space_group_name_H-M   'P 1'
#
loop_
_entity.id
_entity.type
_entity.pdbx_description
1 polymer ?
#
loop_
_entity_poly.entity_id
_entity_poly.type
_entity_poly.pdbx_seq_one_letter_code
_entity_poly.pdbx_strand_id
1 'polypeptide(L)'
;MQTTGRLPPEMEMPMNPNSRTHAPILTALLAVLLVPFAGGPSAFAQNRESDLARENEQLRARIVDLEATLEAAMKRIRELESEVTSLTSGAGVGTANAVSVPRTAPPPPAASPGGVIVDILANHAEASASGAISPSPTDQDDAGVTRHQRSVRKWIATANRNFRRKVEWPVVLSDIQRLSPTSARMMVTVLDVATDQVVGSPFAITIPVRVLDRIQRLESRKTSGTRALELEGVFIPKIRFNAQRREVGPFDNPRFIAPGIEMNWDFEFKSIGPLDPDTGNG
;
A
#
# COMPACT_ATOMS: atom_id res chain seq x y z
N MET A 1 47.27 51.04 6.30
CA MET A 1 45.93 51.43 6.78
C MET A 1 45.23 50.18 7.27
N GLN A 2 45.18 50.02 8.60
CA GLN A 2 44.52 48.93 9.29
C GLN A 2 43.15 49.44 9.73
N THR A 3 42.09 48.68 9.45
CA THR A 3 40.75 48.93 10.00
C THR A 3 40.19 47.61 10.52
N THR A 4 40.34 47.44 11.82
CA THR A 4 39.74 46.41 12.66
C THR A 4 38.25 46.71 12.87
N GLY A 5 37.37 45.86 12.35
CA GLY A 5 35.93 45.88 12.62
C GLY A 5 35.53 44.75 13.56
N ARG A 6 35.43 45.08 14.85
CA ARG A 6 35.02 44.22 15.96
C ARG A 6 33.49 44.29 16.09
N LEU A 7 32.78 43.17 16.01
CA LEU A 7 31.35 43.08 16.33
C LEU A 7 31.11 42.22 17.60
N PRO A 8 30.08 42.56 18.41
CA PRO A 8 29.94 42.24 19.84
C PRO A 8 29.21 40.89 20.12
N PRO A 9 29.06 40.49 21.40
CA PRO A 9 29.14 39.10 21.86
C PRO A 9 27.80 38.35 21.97
N GLU A 10 27.98 37.04 22.17
CA GLU A 10 27.05 35.98 22.54
C GLU A 10 25.88 36.42 23.45
N MET A 11 24.66 36.08 23.01
CA MET A 11 23.50 36.00 23.88
C MET A 11 23.42 34.57 24.42
N GLU A 12 23.95 34.39 25.63
CA GLU A 12 23.72 33.22 26.48
C GLU A 12 22.22 33.08 26.77
N MET A 13 21.61 31.96 26.35
CA MET A 13 20.29 31.57 26.83
C MET A 13 20.44 30.76 28.12
N PRO A 14 19.70 31.09 29.19
CA PRO A 14 19.79 30.40 30.46
C PRO A 14 19.26 28.97 30.37
N MET A 15 20.21 28.07 30.56
CA MET A 15 20.08 26.71 31.06
C MET A 15 19.04 26.64 32.20
N ASN A 16 18.06 25.75 32.10
CA ASN A 16 17.10 25.47 33.18
C ASN A 16 17.49 24.16 33.89
N PRO A 17 18.17 24.22 35.05
CA PRO A 17 18.58 23.05 35.81
C PRO A 17 17.54 22.72 36.88
N ASN A 18 16.45 22.02 36.51
CA ASN A 18 15.62 21.33 37.49
C ASN A 18 15.99 19.85 37.54
N SER A 19 17.16 19.59 38.12
CA SER A 19 17.49 18.34 38.78
C SER A 19 17.67 18.62 40.26
N ARG A 20 16.80 18.08 41.11
CA ARG A 20 16.99 17.84 42.55
C ARG A 20 15.73 17.15 43.05
N THR A 21 15.70 16.07 43.84
CA THR A 21 16.67 15.13 44.41
C THR A 21 15.85 14.44 45.53
N HIS A 22 15.97 13.11 45.71
CA HIS A 22 15.86 12.38 46.99
C HIS A 22 14.51 12.51 47.79
N ALA A 23 13.93 11.51 48.45
CA ALA A 23 14.29 10.15 48.83
C ALA A 23 13.01 9.46 49.36
N PRO A 24 12.99 8.11 49.45
CA PRO A 24 11.88 7.30 49.95
C PRO A 24 11.96 7.14 51.47
N ILE A 25 10.88 7.39 52.20
CA ILE A 25 10.84 7.25 53.66
C ILE A 25 9.47 6.73 54.12
N LEU A 26 9.51 5.54 54.72
CA LEU A 26 8.69 4.98 55.81
C LEU A 26 7.19 4.74 55.55
N THR A 27 6.74 3.50 55.45
CA THR A 27 6.53 2.50 56.52
C THR A 27 5.31 2.80 57.40
N ALA A 28 4.31 1.93 57.25
CA ALA A 28 3.32 1.50 58.24
C ALA A 28 2.40 2.54 58.90
N LEU A 29 1.13 2.54 58.48
CA LEU A 29 0.03 2.81 59.40
C LEU A 29 -1.21 1.97 59.03
N LEU A 30 -1.57 1.05 59.93
CA LEU A 30 -2.91 0.54 60.25
C LEU A 30 -3.84 0.13 59.09
N ALA A 31 -4.14 -1.14 58.82
CA ALA A 31 -4.79 -2.12 59.70
C ALA A 31 -6.09 -1.64 60.39
N VAL A 32 -7.10 -1.17 59.64
CA VAL A 32 -8.52 -1.26 60.03
C VAL A 32 -9.39 -1.30 58.77
N LEU A 33 -9.83 -2.49 58.36
CA LEU A 33 -11.16 -2.78 57.80
C LEU A 33 -11.18 -4.23 57.27
N LEU A 34 -11.20 -5.18 58.22
CA LEU A 34 -11.84 -6.47 57.98
C LEU A 34 -13.35 -6.21 57.80
N VAL A 35 -13.82 -6.21 56.56
CA VAL A 35 -15.23 -6.38 56.23
C VAL A 35 -15.39 -7.81 55.72
N PRO A 36 -16.25 -8.65 56.34
CA PRO A 36 -16.59 -9.94 55.79
C PRO A 36 -17.50 -9.70 54.59
N PHE A 37 -16.96 -9.78 53.38
CA PHE A 37 -17.76 -9.81 52.15
C PHE A 37 -18.38 -11.22 52.00
N ALA A 38 -19.43 -11.45 52.77
CA ALA A 38 -20.30 -12.61 52.62
C ALA A 38 -21.28 -12.35 51.46
N GLY A 39 -21.14 -13.14 50.39
CA GLY A 39 -22.26 -13.74 49.65
C GLY A 39 -23.21 -12.88 48.82
N GLY A 40 -22.93 -12.79 47.51
CA GLY A 40 -23.92 -12.89 46.42
C GLY A 40 -24.18 -11.63 45.57
N PRO A 41 -24.65 -11.75 44.30
CA PRO A 41 -24.81 -12.94 43.44
C PRO A 41 -23.89 -12.92 42.20
N SER A 42 -23.44 -14.11 41.80
CA SER A 42 -22.70 -14.48 40.59
C SER A 42 -23.46 -14.30 39.26
N ALA A 43 -24.49 -13.46 39.21
CA ALA A 43 -25.37 -13.33 38.03
C ALA A 43 -24.69 -12.66 36.82
N PHE A 44 -23.72 -11.76 37.05
CA PHE A 44 -22.96 -11.13 35.96
C PHE A 44 -21.92 -12.05 35.31
N ALA A 45 -21.42 -13.05 36.03
CA ALA A 45 -20.50 -14.05 35.47
C ALA A 45 -21.23 -15.02 34.52
N GLN A 46 -22.45 -15.45 34.89
CA GLN A 46 -23.26 -16.36 34.09
C GLN A 46 -23.68 -15.76 32.74
N ASN A 47 -23.99 -14.45 32.69
CA ASN A 47 -24.32 -13.79 31.42
C ASN A 47 -23.10 -13.73 30.48
N ARG A 48 -21.90 -13.42 31.02
CA ARG A 48 -20.67 -13.36 30.20
C ARG A 48 -20.27 -14.72 29.64
N GLU A 49 -20.45 -15.80 30.41
CA GLU A 49 -20.16 -17.16 29.94
C GLU A 49 -21.12 -17.61 28.83
N SER A 50 -22.41 -17.27 28.94
CA SER A 50 -23.40 -17.61 27.90
C SER A 50 -23.20 -16.81 26.61
N ASP A 51 -22.80 -15.55 26.70
CA ASP A 51 -22.45 -14.74 25.52
C ASP A 51 -21.19 -15.26 24.82
N LEU A 52 -20.15 -15.65 25.58
CA LEU A 52 -18.93 -16.25 25.02
C LEU A 52 -19.18 -17.62 24.39
N ALA A 53 -20.10 -18.41 24.94
CA ALA A 53 -20.50 -19.70 24.35
C ALA A 53 -21.21 -19.49 23.01
N ARG A 54 -22.13 -18.51 22.93
CA ARG A 54 -22.82 -18.13 21.68
C ARG A 54 -21.85 -17.60 20.62
N GLU A 55 -20.90 -16.76 21.01
CA GLU A 55 -19.89 -16.25 20.09
C GLU A 55 -18.99 -17.38 19.57
N ASN A 56 -18.57 -18.32 20.43
CA ASN A 56 -17.83 -19.51 19.99
C ASN A 56 -18.64 -20.38 19.01
N GLU A 57 -19.93 -20.58 19.28
CA GLU A 57 -20.79 -21.34 18.39
C GLU A 57 -20.97 -20.64 17.04
N GLN A 58 -21.14 -19.32 17.03
CA GLN A 58 -21.21 -18.51 15.81
C GLN A 58 -19.90 -18.55 15.02
N LEU A 59 -18.76 -18.45 15.69
CA LEU A 59 -17.44 -18.53 15.05
C LEU A 59 -17.20 -19.92 14.46
N ARG A 60 -17.58 -21.00 15.16
CA ARG A 60 -17.50 -22.38 14.65
C ARG A 60 -18.39 -22.57 13.42
N ALA A 61 -19.62 -22.07 13.44
CA ALA A 61 -20.51 -22.12 12.28
C ALA A 61 -19.90 -21.39 11.07
N ARG A 62 -19.27 -20.24 11.30
CA ARG A 62 -18.61 -19.46 10.25
C ARG A 62 -17.37 -20.15 9.70
N ILE A 63 -16.59 -20.83 10.54
CA ILE A 63 -15.43 -21.62 10.10
C ILE A 63 -15.90 -22.75 9.18
N VAL A 64 -16.95 -23.50 9.56
CA VAL A 64 -17.50 -24.58 8.74
C VAL A 64 -18.02 -24.06 7.39
N ASP A 65 -18.70 -22.91 7.37
CA ASP A 65 -19.16 -22.28 6.13
C ASP A 65 -17.99 -21.83 5.23
N LEU A 66 -16.94 -21.26 5.82
CA LEU A 66 -15.72 -20.87 5.09
C LEU A 66 -14.95 -22.08 4.56
N GLU A 67 -14.89 -23.18 5.31
CA GLU A 67 -14.27 -24.42 4.86
C GLU A 67 -15.06 -25.05 3.70
N ALA A 68 -16.40 -25.05 3.78
CA ALA A 68 -17.26 -25.54 2.69
C ALA A 68 -17.14 -24.70 1.42
N THR A 69 -17.07 -23.37 1.55
CA THR A 69 -16.88 -22.47 0.40
C THR A 69 -15.48 -22.63 -0.22
N LEU A 70 -14.44 -22.84 0.59
CA LEU A 70 -13.09 -23.13 0.12
C LEU A 70 -13.05 -24.45 -0.64
N GLU A 71 -13.66 -25.52 -0.11
CA GLU A 71 -13.73 -26.81 -0.79
C GLU A 71 -14.48 -26.72 -2.13
N ALA A 72 -15.61 -26.00 -2.16
CA ALA A 72 -16.37 -25.76 -3.38
C ALA A 72 -15.55 -24.98 -4.43
N ALA A 73 -14.80 -23.95 -4.00
CA ALA A 73 -13.93 -23.18 -4.89
C ALA A 73 -12.78 -24.04 -5.43
N MET A 74 -12.13 -24.85 -4.59
CA MET A 74 -11.06 -25.76 -5.02
C MET A 74 -11.57 -26.80 -6.02
N LYS A 75 -12.77 -27.35 -5.80
CA LYS A 75 -13.40 -28.27 -6.74
C LYS A 75 -13.64 -27.59 -8.10
N ARG A 76 -14.14 -26.35 -8.09
CA ARG A 76 -14.38 -25.59 -9.32
C ARG A 76 -13.09 -25.30 -10.08
N ILE A 77 -12.00 -25.00 -9.39
CA ILE A 77 -10.68 -24.81 -10.00
C ILE A 77 -10.23 -26.10 -10.69
N ARG A 78 -10.32 -27.26 -10.03
CA ARG A 78 -9.94 -28.55 -10.66
C ARG A 78 -10.81 -28.89 -11.87
N GLU A 79 -12.11 -28.61 -11.80
CA GLU A 79 -13.01 -28.78 -12.95
C GLU A 79 -12.56 -27.92 -14.13
N LEU A 80 -12.29 -26.63 -13.91
CA LEU A 80 -11.80 -25.72 -14.95
C LEU A 80 -10.43 -26.13 -15.49
N GLU A 81 -9.50 -26.59 -14.64
CA GLU A 81 -8.20 -27.11 -15.06
C GLU A 81 -8.35 -28.35 -15.95
N SER A 82 -9.28 -29.24 -15.62
CA SER A 82 -9.58 -30.42 -16.43
C SER A 82 -10.22 -30.05 -17.77
N GLU A 83 -11.12 -29.06 -17.79
CA GLU A 83 -11.75 -28.54 -19.00
C GLU A 83 -10.71 -27.92 -19.94
N VAL A 84 -9.81 -27.07 -19.41
CA VAL A 84 -8.69 -26.48 -20.16
C VAL A 84 -7.77 -27.56 -20.73
N THR A 85 -7.46 -28.58 -19.92
CA THR A 85 -6.61 -29.70 -20.38
C THR A 85 -7.30 -30.52 -21.49
N SER A 86 -8.61 -30.74 -21.38
CA SER A 86 -9.39 -31.47 -22.39
C SER A 86 -9.51 -30.69 -23.71
N LEU A 87 -9.70 -29.37 -23.64
CA LEU A 87 -9.70 -28.48 -24.81
C LEU A 87 -8.32 -28.44 -25.49
N THR A 88 -7.26 -28.45 -24.68
CA THR A 88 -5.87 -28.49 -25.18
C THR A 88 -5.53 -29.84 -25.82
N SER A 89 -6.05 -30.95 -25.26
CA SER A 89 -5.77 -32.31 -25.74
C SER A 89 -6.67 -32.73 -26.91
N GLY A 90 -7.86 -32.15 -27.05
CA GLY A 90 -8.79 -32.39 -28.15
C GLY A 90 -8.43 -31.65 -29.44
N ALA A 91 -7.52 -30.68 -29.39
CA ALA A 91 -7.11 -29.86 -30.53
C ALA A 91 -5.91 -30.45 -31.32
N GLY A 92 -5.81 -31.78 -31.45
CA GLY A 92 -4.59 -32.42 -31.95
C GLY A 92 -4.74 -33.68 -32.79
N VAL A 93 -5.42 -33.63 -33.95
CA VAL A 93 -4.98 -34.33 -35.20
C VAL A 93 -5.52 -33.55 -36.40
N GLY A 94 -4.68 -32.72 -37.04
CA GLY A 94 -5.06 -32.04 -38.28
C GLY A 94 -4.12 -30.93 -38.70
N THR A 95 -3.04 -31.30 -39.38
CA THR A 95 -2.27 -30.49 -40.36
C THR A 95 -1.80 -29.09 -39.94
N ALA A 96 -0.49 -29.01 -39.68
CA ALA A 96 0.42 -27.97 -40.14
C ALA A 96 -0.20 -26.59 -40.45
N ASN A 97 -0.40 -25.79 -39.41
CA ASN A 97 -0.10 -24.37 -39.44
C ASN A 97 0.36 -23.99 -38.04
N ALA A 98 1.63 -23.60 -37.92
CA ALA A 98 2.17 -23.06 -36.68
C ALA A 98 1.44 -21.75 -36.38
N VAL A 99 0.32 -21.83 -35.67
CA VAL A 99 -0.25 -20.67 -34.99
C VAL A 99 0.63 -20.45 -33.77
N SER A 100 1.61 -19.58 -33.95
CA SER A 100 2.27 -18.87 -32.87
C SER A 100 1.19 -18.35 -31.93
N VAL A 101 1.01 -19.01 -30.78
CA VAL A 101 0.33 -18.38 -29.65
C VAL A 101 1.08 -17.07 -29.44
N PRO A 102 0.44 -15.89 -29.55
CA PRO A 102 1.10 -14.67 -29.17
C PRO A 102 1.43 -14.87 -27.69
N ARG A 103 2.71 -15.04 -27.38
CA ARG A 103 3.20 -14.83 -26.03
C ARG A 103 3.04 -13.33 -25.82
N THR A 104 1.83 -12.93 -25.42
CA THR A 104 1.51 -11.55 -25.09
C THR A 104 2.57 -11.13 -24.08
N ALA A 105 3.43 -10.20 -24.50
CA ALA A 105 4.42 -9.64 -23.61
C ALA A 105 3.66 -9.13 -22.37
N PRO A 106 4.14 -9.39 -21.15
CA PRO A 106 3.55 -8.79 -19.97
C PRO A 106 3.44 -7.27 -20.23
N PRO A 107 2.30 -6.64 -19.88
CA PRO A 107 2.11 -5.22 -20.12
C PRO A 107 3.32 -4.46 -19.55
N PRO A 108 3.79 -3.41 -20.24
CA PRO A 108 4.96 -2.68 -19.80
C PRO A 108 4.78 -2.28 -18.34
N PRO A 109 5.81 -2.43 -17.49
CA PRO A 109 5.66 -2.25 -16.04
C PRO A 109 5.22 -0.83 -15.63
N ALA A 110 5.15 0.13 -16.55
CA ALA A 110 4.55 1.44 -16.29
C ALA A 110 3.01 1.49 -16.32
N ALA A 111 2.32 0.40 -16.71
CA ALA A 111 0.87 0.42 -16.98
C ALA A 111 -0.04 0.55 -15.75
N SER A 112 0.49 0.45 -14.52
CA SER A 112 -0.28 0.62 -13.28
C SER A 112 0.60 1.12 -12.14
N PRO A 113 0.05 1.64 -11.02
CA PRO A 113 0.83 1.91 -9.81
C PRO A 113 1.64 0.69 -9.37
N GLY A 114 1.03 -0.50 -9.40
CA GLY A 114 1.70 -1.75 -9.01
C GLY A 114 2.94 -2.04 -9.85
N GLY A 115 2.90 -1.78 -11.15
CA GLY A 115 4.06 -1.95 -12.01
C GLY A 115 5.17 -0.91 -11.73
N VAL A 116 4.83 0.35 -11.46
CA VAL A 116 5.83 1.35 -11.02
C VAL A 116 6.48 0.93 -9.70
N ILE A 117 5.73 0.31 -8.80
CA ILE A 117 6.25 -0.25 -7.55
C ILE A 117 7.25 -1.38 -7.83
N VAL A 118 6.94 -2.25 -8.79
CA VAL A 118 7.86 -3.31 -9.23
C VAL A 118 9.16 -2.72 -9.80
N ASP A 119 9.07 -1.65 -10.62
CA ASP A 119 10.24 -0.94 -11.14
C ASP A 119 11.12 -0.37 -10.00
N ILE A 120 10.49 0.20 -8.96
CA ILE A 120 11.19 0.73 -7.78
C ILE A 120 11.90 -0.40 -7.02
N LEU A 121 11.24 -1.54 -6.83
CA LEU A 121 11.84 -2.72 -6.19
C LEU A 121 13.04 -3.25 -6.99
N ALA A 122 12.91 -3.34 -8.31
CA ALA A 122 13.99 -3.76 -9.20
C ALA A 122 15.18 -2.78 -9.13
N ASN A 123 14.92 -1.47 -9.16
CA ASN A 123 15.96 -0.45 -9.03
C ASN A 123 16.66 -0.49 -7.67
N HIS A 124 15.94 -0.77 -6.59
CA HIS A 124 16.55 -0.97 -5.27
C HIS A 124 17.49 -2.19 -5.26
N ALA A 125 17.04 -3.31 -5.83
CA ALA A 125 17.84 -4.53 -5.91
C ALA A 125 19.13 -4.30 -6.72
N GLU A 126 19.04 -3.60 -7.85
CA GLU A 126 20.20 -3.21 -8.66
C GLU A 126 21.15 -2.26 -7.90
N ALA A 127 20.62 -1.25 -7.20
CA ALA A 127 21.41 -0.33 -6.40
C ALA A 127 22.13 -1.03 -5.23
N SER A 128 21.51 -2.08 -4.68
CA SER A 128 22.13 -2.92 -3.65
C SER A 128 23.22 -3.80 -4.24
N ALA A 129 22.96 -4.44 -5.39
CA ALA A 129 23.93 -5.32 -6.07
C ALA A 129 25.17 -4.57 -6.59
N SER A 130 24.99 -3.35 -7.08
CA SER A 130 26.09 -2.49 -7.55
C SER A 130 26.90 -1.83 -6.42
N GLY A 131 26.48 -1.96 -5.16
CA GLY A 131 27.11 -1.32 -4.01
C GLY A 131 26.81 0.18 -3.89
N ALA A 132 25.88 0.72 -4.69
CA ALA A 132 25.40 2.10 -4.55
C ALA A 132 24.69 2.33 -3.20
N ILE A 133 24.03 1.28 -2.70
CA ILE A 133 23.56 1.17 -1.31
C ILE A 133 24.56 0.28 -0.57
N SER A 134 25.20 0.83 0.48
CA SER A 134 26.10 0.03 1.32
C SER A 134 25.30 -1.09 2.00
N PRO A 135 25.88 -2.27 2.25
CA PRO A 135 25.17 -3.36 2.93
C PRO A 135 24.71 -2.92 4.33
N SER A 136 23.62 -3.55 4.80
CA SER A 136 23.19 -3.34 6.19
C SER A 136 24.30 -3.83 7.12
N PRO A 137 24.80 -2.97 8.02
CA PRO A 137 25.87 -3.32 8.94
C PRO A 137 25.33 -4.21 10.06
N THR A 138 26.24 -4.96 10.68
CA THR A 138 25.99 -5.61 11.97
C THR A 138 25.77 -4.54 13.04
N ASP A 139 24.90 -4.79 14.02
CA ASP A 139 24.49 -3.83 15.07
C ASP A 139 25.64 -3.28 15.95
N GLN A 140 26.90 -3.70 15.74
CA GLN A 140 28.10 -3.25 16.45
C GLN A 140 28.99 -2.25 15.67
N ASP A 141 28.70 -1.97 14.39
CA ASP A 141 29.50 -1.02 13.57
C ASP A 141 28.76 0.31 13.32
N ASP A 142 28.90 1.26 14.23
CA ASP A 142 28.29 2.60 14.13
C ASP A 142 28.70 3.35 12.86
N ALA A 143 29.95 3.18 12.41
CA ALA A 143 30.44 3.79 11.18
C ALA A 143 29.78 3.15 9.96
N GLY A 144 29.60 1.84 9.97
CA GLY A 144 28.79 1.08 9.03
C GLY A 144 27.35 1.58 8.98
N VAL A 145 26.70 1.78 10.13
CA VAL A 145 25.31 2.27 10.24
C VAL A 145 25.18 3.64 9.58
N THR A 146 26.10 4.54 9.89
CA THR A 146 26.11 5.89 9.32
C THR A 146 26.31 5.88 7.80
N ARG A 147 27.22 5.03 7.29
CA ARG A 147 27.46 4.88 5.84
C ARG A 147 26.25 4.30 5.12
N HIS A 148 25.67 3.23 5.65
CA HIS A 148 24.45 2.62 5.12
C HIS A 148 23.31 3.64 5.05
N GLN A 149 22.98 4.30 6.16
CA GLN A 149 21.93 5.31 6.21
C GLN A 149 22.14 6.44 5.20
N ARG A 150 23.39 6.92 5.04
CA ARG A 150 23.73 7.96 4.05
C ARG A 150 23.51 7.47 2.62
N SER A 151 23.95 6.26 2.30
CA SER A 151 23.79 5.66 0.97
C SER A 151 22.31 5.43 0.63
N VAL A 152 21.53 4.91 1.57
CA VAL A 152 20.08 4.72 1.44
C VAL A 152 19.38 6.05 1.23
N ARG A 153 19.64 7.07 2.06
CA ARG A 153 19.03 8.40 1.87
C ARG A 153 19.37 9.03 0.52
N LYS A 154 20.60 8.85 0.03
CA LYS A 154 21.02 9.30 -1.30
C LYS A 154 20.26 8.57 -2.41
N TRP A 155 20.12 7.24 -2.29
CA TRP A 155 19.33 6.44 -3.23
C TRP A 155 17.86 6.86 -3.21
N ILE A 156 17.24 6.97 -2.03
CA ILE A 156 15.85 7.43 -1.86
C ILE A 156 15.61 8.77 -2.55
N ALA A 157 16.49 9.75 -2.33
CA ALA A 157 16.37 11.07 -2.97
C ALA A 157 16.46 10.98 -4.51
N THR A 158 17.24 10.04 -5.03
CA THR A 158 17.39 9.80 -6.47
C THR A 158 16.18 9.05 -7.04
N ALA A 159 15.75 7.97 -6.39
CA ALA A 159 14.58 7.20 -6.77
C ALA A 159 13.31 8.06 -6.77
N ASN A 160 13.07 8.86 -5.72
CA ASN A 160 11.91 9.75 -5.67
C ASN A 160 11.87 10.77 -6.82
N ARG A 161 13.03 11.21 -7.33
CA ARG A 161 13.11 12.08 -8.51
C ARG A 161 12.88 11.32 -9.81
N ASN A 162 13.54 10.18 -9.98
CA ASN A 162 13.52 9.43 -11.23
C ASN A 162 12.15 8.78 -11.50
N PHE A 163 11.49 8.30 -10.44
CA PHE A 163 10.17 7.66 -10.54
C PHE A 163 9.00 8.63 -10.46
N ARG A 164 9.26 9.93 -10.22
CA ARG A 164 8.24 10.97 -10.41
C ARG A 164 8.06 11.20 -11.91
N ARG A 165 7.03 10.59 -12.49
CA ARG A 165 6.76 10.66 -13.93
C ARG A 165 5.29 10.89 -14.22
N LYS A 166 5.03 11.45 -15.41
CA LYS A 166 3.69 11.46 -15.99
C LYS A 166 3.30 10.02 -16.30
N VAL A 167 2.03 9.70 -16.08
CA VAL A 167 1.46 8.39 -16.36
C VAL A 167 0.10 8.57 -17.01
N GLU A 168 -0.19 7.65 -17.92
CA GLU A 168 -1.44 7.52 -18.65
C GLU A 168 -1.91 6.08 -18.42
N TRP A 169 -3.04 5.93 -17.73
CA TRP A 169 -3.54 4.62 -17.33
C TRP A 169 -4.97 4.42 -17.83
N PRO A 170 -5.26 3.30 -18.50
CA PRO A 170 -6.63 2.87 -18.73
C PRO A 170 -7.25 2.49 -17.38
N VAL A 171 -8.43 3.01 -17.07
CA VAL A 171 -9.05 2.84 -15.76
C VAL A 171 -10.56 2.62 -15.84
N VAL A 172 -11.09 1.91 -14.85
CA VAL A 172 -12.51 1.93 -14.49
C VAL A 172 -12.67 2.76 -13.22
N LEU A 173 -13.73 3.56 -13.19
CA LEU A 173 -14.09 4.37 -12.04
C LEU A 173 -15.20 3.68 -11.23
N SER A 174 -15.08 3.71 -9.91
CA SER A 174 -16.11 3.28 -8.97
C SER A 174 -16.23 4.25 -7.78
N ASP A 175 -17.26 4.05 -6.96
CA ASP A 175 -17.44 4.72 -5.67
C ASP A 175 -17.25 6.24 -5.70
N ILE A 176 -17.93 6.87 -6.66
CA ILE A 176 -17.86 8.31 -6.85
C ILE A 176 -18.64 9.01 -5.74
N GLN A 177 -17.93 9.81 -4.94
CA GLN A 177 -18.50 10.57 -3.84
C GLN A 177 -18.13 12.05 -3.98
N ARG A 178 -19.14 12.93 -4.04
CA ARG A 178 -18.89 14.36 -3.92
C ARG A 178 -18.51 14.69 -2.48
N LEU A 179 -17.34 15.27 -2.26
CA LEU A 179 -16.85 15.64 -0.93
C LEU A 179 -17.23 17.08 -0.56
N SER A 180 -17.19 17.98 -1.54
CA SER A 180 -17.49 19.40 -1.37
C SER A 180 -18.10 19.99 -2.66
N PRO A 181 -18.51 21.26 -2.66
CA PRO A 181 -18.95 21.92 -3.90
C PRO A 181 -17.90 21.95 -5.01
N THR A 182 -16.61 21.82 -4.66
CA THR A 182 -15.49 21.95 -5.62
C THR A 182 -14.70 20.66 -5.81
N SER A 183 -14.84 19.67 -4.93
CA SER A 183 -14.09 18.41 -4.97
C SER A 183 -14.97 17.17 -4.87
N ALA A 184 -14.55 16.12 -5.57
CA ALA A 184 -15.11 14.78 -5.50
C ALA A 184 -13.98 13.76 -5.32
N ARG A 185 -14.29 12.65 -4.65
CA ARG A 185 -13.44 11.48 -4.51
C ARG A 185 -14.01 10.35 -5.35
N MET A 186 -13.14 9.55 -5.94
CA MET A 186 -13.52 8.32 -6.64
C MET A 186 -12.46 7.26 -6.43
N MET A 187 -12.88 6.00 -6.55
CA MET A 187 -11.99 4.86 -6.61
C MET A 187 -11.64 4.59 -8.07
N VAL A 188 -10.37 4.36 -8.32
CA VAL A 188 -9.80 4.13 -9.64
C VAL A 188 -9.20 2.74 -9.63
N THR A 189 -9.59 1.95 -10.62
CA THR A 189 -9.06 0.62 -10.85
C THR A 189 -8.40 0.60 -12.22
N VAL A 190 -7.11 0.27 -12.30
CA VAL A 190 -6.38 0.24 -13.57
C VAL A 190 -6.76 -1.01 -14.34
N LEU A 191 -6.91 -0.89 -15.66
CA LEU A 191 -7.14 -1.97 -16.58
C LEU A 191 -5.90 -2.22 -17.44
N ASP A 192 -5.64 -3.48 -17.73
CA ASP A 192 -4.80 -3.89 -18.85
C ASP A 192 -5.67 -3.95 -20.12
N VAL A 193 -5.38 -3.08 -21.09
CA VAL A 193 -6.14 -2.99 -22.35
C VAL A 193 -6.03 -4.28 -23.16
N ALA A 194 -4.89 -4.99 -23.07
CA ALA A 194 -4.66 -6.18 -23.88
C ALA A 194 -5.49 -7.38 -23.41
N THR A 195 -5.71 -7.48 -22.10
CA THR A 195 -6.41 -8.62 -21.48
C THR A 195 -7.80 -8.28 -20.97
N ASP A 196 -8.16 -6.99 -20.95
CA ASP A 196 -9.36 -6.45 -20.31
C ASP A 196 -9.48 -6.86 -18.83
N GLN A 197 -8.34 -7.03 -18.15
CA GLN A 197 -8.27 -7.42 -16.75
C GLN A 197 -7.84 -6.26 -15.86
N VAL A 198 -8.34 -6.27 -14.63
CA VAL A 198 -7.94 -5.33 -13.58
C VAL A 198 -6.49 -5.60 -13.16
N VAL A 199 -5.68 -4.56 -13.14
CA VAL A 199 -4.28 -4.60 -12.70
C VAL A 199 -4.11 -3.86 -11.38
N GLY A 200 -3.70 -4.60 -10.36
CA GLY A 200 -3.40 -4.05 -9.04
C GLY A 200 -4.63 -3.73 -8.21
N SER A 201 -4.40 -3.04 -7.08
CA SER A 201 -5.47 -2.68 -6.15
C SER A 201 -6.09 -1.32 -6.50
N PRO A 202 -7.41 -1.15 -6.33
CA PRO A 202 -8.06 0.14 -6.49
C PRO A 202 -7.47 1.20 -5.55
N PHE A 203 -7.41 2.44 -6.01
CA PHE A 203 -6.91 3.56 -5.21
C PHE A 203 -7.83 4.78 -5.34
N ALA A 204 -7.85 5.60 -4.28
CA ALA A 204 -8.66 6.79 -4.26
C ALA A 204 -7.92 7.97 -4.89
N ILE A 205 -8.61 8.73 -5.75
CA ILE A 205 -8.15 10.04 -6.20
C ILE A 205 -9.17 11.12 -5.84
N THR A 206 -8.70 12.35 -5.71
CA THR A 206 -9.55 13.53 -5.57
C THR A 206 -9.50 14.32 -6.87
N ILE A 207 -10.68 14.64 -7.41
CA ILE A 207 -10.83 15.39 -8.66
C ILE A 207 -11.71 16.63 -8.44
N PRO A 208 -11.57 17.66 -9.30
CA PRO A 208 -12.50 18.78 -9.32
C PRO A 208 -13.90 18.34 -9.76
N VAL A 209 -14.95 18.93 -9.17
CA VAL A 209 -16.36 18.62 -9.51
C VAL A 209 -16.69 18.80 -11.00
N ARG A 210 -16.10 19.79 -11.68
CA ARG A 210 -16.27 19.98 -13.14
C ARG A 210 -15.87 18.75 -13.97
N VAL A 211 -14.91 17.97 -13.48
CA VAL A 211 -14.45 16.74 -14.13
C VAL A 211 -15.46 15.63 -13.90
N LEU A 212 -15.99 15.53 -12.68
CA LEU A 212 -17.10 14.61 -12.38
C LEU A 212 -18.31 14.88 -13.30
N ASP A 213 -18.74 16.14 -13.41
CA ASP A 213 -19.88 16.49 -14.27
C ASP A 213 -19.60 16.19 -15.76
N ARG A 214 -18.33 16.17 -16.18
CA ARG A 214 -17.91 15.75 -17.52
C ARG A 214 -18.00 14.23 -17.67
N ILE A 215 -17.52 13.46 -16.70
CA ILE A 215 -17.61 11.99 -16.69
C ILE A 215 -19.08 11.55 -16.75
N GLN A 216 -19.95 12.12 -15.90
CA GLN A 216 -21.39 11.80 -15.90
C GLN A 216 -22.05 12.11 -17.25
N ARG A 217 -21.64 13.19 -17.92
CA ARG A 217 -22.09 13.51 -19.29
C ARG A 217 -21.58 12.54 -20.35
N LEU A 218 -20.40 11.96 -20.15
CA LEU A 218 -19.86 10.93 -21.04
C LEU A 218 -20.58 9.59 -20.83
N GLU A 219 -20.97 9.28 -19.59
CA GLU A 219 -21.75 8.09 -19.22
C GLU A 219 -23.17 8.17 -19.78
N SER A 220 -23.87 9.30 -19.61
CA SER A 220 -25.27 9.45 -20.05
C SER A 220 -25.48 9.38 -21.57
N ARG A 221 -24.42 9.57 -22.36
CA ARG A 221 -24.46 9.49 -23.83
C ARG A 221 -24.33 8.06 -24.36
N LYS A 222 -24.14 7.04 -23.51
CA LYS A 222 -23.85 5.66 -23.96
C LYS A 222 -24.89 4.65 -23.49
N THR A 223 -25.18 3.70 -24.38
CA THR A 223 -26.25 2.69 -24.24
C THR A 223 -25.74 1.29 -23.83
N SER A 224 -24.43 1.02 -23.82
CA SER A 224 -23.88 -0.25 -23.29
C SER A 224 -22.34 -0.27 -23.19
N GLY A 225 -21.85 -0.99 -22.19
CA GLY A 225 -20.45 -1.41 -22.04
C GLY A 225 -19.59 -0.53 -21.13
N THR A 226 -19.09 -1.14 -20.04
CA THR A 226 -18.11 -0.59 -19.09
C THR A 226 -17.01 0.15 -19.83
N ARG A 227 -16.96 1.48 -19.70
CA ARG A 227 -16.01 2.27 -20.47
C ARG A 227 -14.72 2.41 -19.66
N ALA A 228 -13.69 1.72 -20.10
CA ALA A 228 -12.32 2.12 -19.77
C ALA A 228 -12.15 3.59 -20.17
N LEU A 229 -11.71 4.41 -19.21
CA LEU A 229 -11.33 5.79 -19.41
C LEU A 229 -9.81 5.89 -19.34
N GLU A 230 -9.22 6.89 -19.97
CA GLU A 230 -7.80 7.17 -19.81
C GLU A 230 -7.62 8.21 -18.71
N LEU A 231 -6.89 7.85 -17.67
CA LEU A 231 -6.50 8.71 -16.57
C LEU A 231 -5.07 9.21 -16.81
N GLU A 232 -4.92 10.52 -16.90
CA GLU A 232 -3.63 11.18 -16.99
C GLU A 232 -3.30 11.86 -15.66
N GLY A 233 -2.06 11.67 -15.19
CA GLY A 233 -1.57 12.34 -13.99
C GLY A 233 -0.08 12.25 -13.80
N VAL A 234 0.37 12.63 -12.61
CA VAL A 234 1.75 12.46 -12.18
C VAL A 234 1.79 11.50 -11.00
N PHE A 235 2.49 10.39 -11.16
CA PHE A 235 2.81 9.49 -10.07
C PHE A 235 3.92 10.11 -9.22
N ILE A 236 3.71 10.21 -7.91
CA ILE A 236 4.67 10.82 -6.98
C ILE A 236 5.04 9.79 -5.91
N PRO A 237 6.18 9.10 -6.05
CA PRO A 237 6.67 8.20 -5.01
C PRO A 237 7.06 9.00 -3.76
N LYS A 238 6.76 8.44 -2.59
CA LYS A 238 7.15 8.93 -1.27
C LYS A 238 7.94 7.84 -0.54
N ILE A 239 9.10 7.49 -1.09
CA ILE A 239 10.03 6.57 -0.45
C ILE A 239 10.69 7.30 0.72
N ARG A 240 10.77 6.64 1.88
CA ARG A 240 11.38 7.18 3.10
C ARG A 240 12.17 6.12 3.86
N PHE A 241 13.14 6.59 4.63
CA PHE A 241 13.92 5.74 5.53
C PHE A 241 13.24 5.68 6.91
N ASN A 242 12.92 4.47 7.36
CA ASN A 242 12.34 4.17 8.65
C ASN A 242 13.11 3.02 9.32
N ALA A 243 14.13 3.36 10.13
CA ALA A 243 15.01 2.39 10.78
C ALA A 243 14.30 1.36 11.68
N GLN A 244 13.08 1.66 12.14
CA GLN A 244 12.31 0.76 12.99
C GLN A 244 11.65 -0.38 12.20
N ARG A 245 11.47 -0.21 10.88
CA ARG A 245 10.81 -1.19 10.04
C ARG A 245 11.81 -2.15 9.40
N ARG A 246 12.16 -3.20 10.14
CA ARG A 246 13.11 -4.23 9.66
C ARG A 246 12.43 -5.30 8.79
N GLU A 247 11.12 -5.50 8.94
CA GLU A 247 10.36 -6.58 8.30
C GLU A 247 9.04 -6.07 7.70
N VAL A 248 8.41 -6.91 6.88
CA VAL A 248 7.07 -6.66 6.30
C VAL A 248 6.03 -6.73 7.43
N GLY A 249 5.23 -5.67 7.57
CA GLY A 249 4.13 -5.63 8.54
C GLY A 249 2.86 -6.32 8.03
N PRO A 250 1.90 -6.67 8.91
CA PRO A 250 0.71 -7.45 8.54
C PRO A 250 -0.21 -6.76 7.50
N PHE A 251 -0.18 -5.42 7.43
CA PHE A 251 -1.02 -4.64 6.52
C PHE A 251 -0.25 -4.03 5.34
N ASP A 252 1.08 -4.17 5.34
CA ASP A 252 2.00 -3.58 4.36
C ASP A 252 1.64 -2.16 3.87
N ASN A 253 1.21 -1.30 4.81
CA ASN A 253 0.85 0.09 4.55
C ASN A 253 1.54 1.00 5.58
N PRO A 254 2.58 1.78 5.23
CA PRO A 254 3.16 1.97 3.88
C PRO A 254 3.71 0.69 3.24
N ARG A 255 3.98 0.63 1.94
CA ARG A 255 4.59 -0.54 1.28
C ARG A 255 6.01 -0.78 1.78
N PHE A 256 6.37 -2.00 2.14
CA PHE A 256 7.75 -2.41 2.45
C PHE A 256 8.55 -2.57 1.16
N ILE A 257 9.73 -1.95 1.12
CA ILE A 257 10.67 -2.09 -0.01
C ILE A 257 11.85 -2.96 0.40
N ALA A 258 12.46 -2.63 1.54
CA ALA A 258 13.60 -3.33 2.12
C ALA A 258 13.70 -2.97 3.61
N PRO A 259 14.54 -3.66 4.41
CA PRO A 259 14.77 -3.28 5.80
C PRO A 259 15.18 -1.81 5.92
N GLY A 260 14.43 -1.04 6.71
CA GLY A 260 14.64 0.39 6.87
C GLY A 260 14.03 1.27 5.78
N ILE A 261 13.41 0.70 4.73
CA ILE A 261 12.91 1.44 3.57
C ILE A 261 11.44 1.10 3.34
N GLU A 262 10.61 2.14 3.35
CA GLU A 262 9.19 2.03 3.05
C GLU A 262 8.74 3.10 2.09
N MET A 263 7.60 2.87 1.46
CA MET A 263 7.10 3.73 0.40
C MET A 263 5.60 3.91 0.49
N ASN A 264 5.20 5.17 0.43
CA ASN A 264 3.87 5.58 0.01
C ASN A 264 3.95 6.18 -1.39
N TRP A 265 2.81 6.55 -1.95
CA TRP A 265 2.77 7.32 -3.17
C TRP A 265 1.52 8.20 -3.17
N ASP A 266 1.62 9.29 -3.91
CA ASP A 266 0.49 10.16 -4.24
C ASP A 266 0.27 10.14 -5.76
N PHE A 267 -0.92 10.60 -6.15
CA PHE A 267 -1.27 10.82 -7.54
C PHE A 267 -1.76 12.25 -7.74
N GLU A 268 -1.04 13.03 -8.55
CA GLU A 268 -1.48 14.36 -8.94
C GLU A 268 -2.31 14.25 -10.23
N PHE A 269 -3.64 14.34 -10.07
CA PHE A 269 -4.58 14.29 -11.18
C PHE A 269 -4.34 15.43 -12.19
N LYS A 270 -4.32 15.10 -13.49
CA LYS A 270 -4.28 16.08 -14.58
C LYS A 270 -5.55 16.06 -15.40
N SER A 271 -5.88 14.92 -15.99
CA SER A 271 -7.03 14.80 -16.89
C SER A 271 -7.63 13.40 -16.86
N ILE A 272 -8.88 13.31 -17.33
CA ILE A 272 -9.53 12.03 -17.59
C ILE A 272 -10.41 12.16 -18.82
N GLY A 273 -10.30 11.20 -19.71
CA GLY A 273 -10.89 11.25 -21.04
C GLY A 273 -11.36 9.88 -21.52
N PRO A 274 -12.02 9.84 -22.69
CA PRO A 274 -12.24 8.57 -23.36
C PRO A 274 -10.88 7.93 -23.66
N LEU A 275 -10.76 6.62 -23.42
CA LEU A 275 -9.60 5.86 -23.86
C LEU A 275 -9.49 5.93 -25.39
N ASP A 276 -8.35 6.40 -25.88
CA ASP A 276 -8.01 6.35 -27.29
C ASP A 276 -7.50 4.92 -27.61
N PRO A 277 -8.19 4.14 -28.46
CA PRO A 277 -7.75 2.78 -28.76
C PRO A 277 -6.42 2.73 -29.54
N ASP A 278 -5.98 3.85 -30.14
CA ASP A 278 -4.84 3.87 -31.06
C ASP A 278 -3.50 4.22 -30.39
N THR A 279 -3.47 4.63 -29.12
CA THR A 279 -2.23 5.01 -28.40
C THR A 279 -1.39 3.83 -27.90
N GLY A 280 -1.85 2.58 -28.05
CA GLY A 280 -1.21 1.37 -27.49
C GLY A 280 -0.01 0.77 -28.24
N ASN A 281 0.44 1.35 -29.36
CA ASN A 281 1.48 0.76 -30.23
C ASN A 281 2.82 1.54 -30.28
N GLY A 282 3.13 2.34 -29.25
CA GLY A 282 4.37 3.13 -29.15
C GLY A 282 5.52 2.42 -28.47
#